data_AF-A0A1F8BKH0-F1
#
_entry.id   AF-A0A1F8BKH0-F1
#
_cell.length_a   1.000
_cell.length_b   1.000
_cell.length_c   1.000
_cell.angle_alpha   90.00
_cell.angle_beta   90.00
_cell.angle_gamma   90.00
#
_symmetry.space_group_name_H-M   'P 1'
#
loop_
_entity.id
_entity.type
_entity.pdbx_description
1 polymer ?
#
loop_
_entity_poly.entity_id
_entity_poly.type
_entity_poly.pdbx_seq_one_letter_code
_entity_poly.pdbx_strand_id
1 'polypeptide(L)'
;MKNLLRNFWKWYERHTTLNTGIASGLFTIQLVHLYWLTTAVVFLRLFGKAFFTPSPIYEFIITLVDYTEIPAIITTSILYLNELRKNFNTRSLWFLFFINSQWLHIYWITDEFVLEHFTRHVGPSILPVWLAWVAIFIDYLELPVIYDTLKKFFHSLSEDGLTSALEELKEEQSGIL
;
A
#
# COMPACT_ATOMS: atom_id res chain seq x y z
N MET A 1 29.47 2.94 -7.85
CA MET A 1 28.24 2.65 -7.06
C MET A 1 27.90 3.72 -6.02
N LYS A 2 28.81 4.14 -5.11
CA LYS A 2 28.52 5.17 -4.08
C LYS A 2 27.94 6.49 -4.64
N ASN A 3 28.42 6.93 -5.80
CA ASN A 3 27.92 8.15 -6.45
C ASN A 3 26.49 7.99 -7.01
N LEU A 4 26.14 6.83 -7.57
CA LEU A 4 24.81 6.58 -8.13
C LEU A 4 23.74 6.54 -7.03
N LEU A 5 24.01 5.81 -5.94
CA LEU A 5 23.11 5.75 -4.79
C LEU A 5 22.89 7.13 -4.15
N ARG A 6 23.97 7.92 -3.99
CA ARG A 6 23.86 9.28 -3.48
C ARG A 6 23.02 10.18 -4.39
N ASN A 7 23.18 10.05 -5.72
CA ASN A 7 22.43 10.82 -6.68
C ASN A 7 20.94 10.43 -6.68
N PHE A 8 20.64 9.12 -6.60
CA PHE A 8 19.28 8.62 -6.44
C PHE A 8 18.61 9.22 -5.20
N TRP A 9 19.25 9.12 -4.03
CA TRP A 9 18.68 9.65 -2.80
C TRP A 9 18.49 11.17 -2.83
N LYS A 10 19.43 11.92 -3.42
CA LYS A 10 19.26 13.36 -3.62
C LYS A 10 18.06 13.68 -4.53
N TRP A 11 17.87 12.91 -5.60
CA TRP A 11 16.72 13.09 -6.48
C TRP A 11 15.41 12.71 -5.78
N TYR A 12 15.40 11.61 -5.03
CA TYR A 12 14.23 11.12 -4.29
C TYR A 12 13.78 12.13 -3.22
N GLU A 13 14.73 12.69 -2.47
CA GLU A 13 14.48 13.71 -1.46
C GLU A 13 13.93 15.01 -2.06
N ARG A 14 14.36 15.39 -3.26
CA ARG A 14 13.82 16.58 -3.96
C ARG A 14 12.37 16.41 -4.38
N HIS A 15 11.91 15.17 -4.56
CA HIS A 15 10.55 14.86 -5.00
C HIS A 15 9.77 14.13 -3.89
N THR A 16 10.05 14.43 -2.62
CA THR A 16 9.47 13.70 -1.47
C THR A 16 7.94 13.74 -1.48
N THR A 17 7.32 14.90 -1.71
CA THR A 17 5.85 15.06 -1.75
C THR A 17 5.23 14.23 -2.87
N LEU A 18 5.83 14.27 -4.07
CA LEU A 18 5.38 13.46 -5.21
C LEU A 18 5.54 11.94 -4.93
N ASN A 19 6.70 11.52 -4.42
CA ASN A 19 6.98 10.12 -4.13
C ASN A 19 6.06 9.57 -3.02
N THR A 20 5.79 10.37 -1.99
CA THR A 20 4.84 10.05 -0.92
C THR A 20 3.41 10.00 -1.44
N GLY A 21 3.04 10.92 -2.33
CA GLY A 21 1.75 10.93 -3.03
C GLY A 21 1.54 9.67 -3.88
N ILE A 22 2.52 9.30 -4.71
CA ILE A 22 2.46 8.08 -5.52
C ILE A 22 2.33 6.83 -4.63
N ALA A 23 3.18 6.70 -3.60
CA ALA A 23 3.10 5.58 -2.68
C ALA A 23 1.72 5.52 -1.99
N SER A 24 1.24 6.63 -1.44
CA SER A 24 -0.06 6.69 -0.76
C SER A 24 -1.22 6.39 -1.70
N GLY A 25 -1.19 6.88 -2.95
CA GLY A 25 -2.23 6.61 -3.94
C GLY A 25 -2.29 5.14 -4.35
N LEU A 26 -1.13 4.55 -4.67
CA LEU A 26 -1.02 3.13 -5.04
C LEU A 26 -1.46 2.21 -3.89
N PHE A 27 -1.04 2.53 -2.66
CA PHE A 27 -1.40 1.73 -1.48
C PHE A 27 -2.89 1.90 -1.11
N THR A 28 -3.46 3.10 -1.31
CA THR A 28 -4.90 3.35 -1.05
C THR A 28 -5.79 2.60 -2.02
N ILE A 29 -5.38 2.45 -3.28
CA ILE A 29 -6.13 1.68 -4.29
C ILE A 29 -6.29 0.22 -3.84
N GLN A 30 -5.36 -0.34 -3.06
CA GLN A 30 -5.47 -1.69 -2.49
C GLN A 30 -6.66 -1.88 -1.54
N LEU A 31 -7.28 -0.79 -1.04
CA LEU A 31 -8.54 -0.89 -0.30
C LEU A 31 -9.67 -1.52 -1.13
N VAL A 32 -9.63 -1.40 -2.46
CA VAL A 32 -10.59 -2.05 -3.35
C VAL A 32 -10.45 -3.57 -3.28
N HIS A 33 -9.22 -4.07 -3.35
CA HIS A 33 -8.90 -5.48 -3.18
C HIS A 33 -9.37 -5.97 -1.80
N LEU A 34 -8.97 -5.27 -0.72
CA LEU A 34 -9.33 -5.66 0.65
C LEU A 34 -10.85 -5.66 0.88
N TYR A 35 -11.57 -4.71 0.29
CA TYR A 35 -13.03 -4.66 0.34
C TYR A 35 -13.66 -5.88 -0.33
N TRP A 36 -13.17 -6.25 -1.52
CA TRP A 36 -13.65 -7.43 -2.23
C TRP A 36 -13.37 -8.70 -1.41
N LEU A 37 -12.14 -8.89 -0.94
CA LEU A 37 -11.75 -10.03 -0.11
C LEU A 37 -12.67 -10.19 1.11
N THR A 38 -12.97 -9.06 1.77
CA THR A 38 -13.85 -9.05 2.95
C THR A 38 -15.28 -9.47 2.60
N THR A 39 -15.84 -8.90 1.54
CA THR A 39 -17.28 -9.04 1.23
C THR A 39 -17.63 -10.30 0.45
N ALA A 40 -16.69 -10.80 -0.37
CA ALA A 40 -16.87 -11.99 -1.19
C ALA A 40 -16.32 -13.26 -0.52
N VAL A 41 -15.19 -13.18 0.18
CA VAL A 41 -14.52 -14.36 0.78
C VAL A 41 -14.78 -14.46 2.28
N VAL A 42 -14.38 -13.45 3.05
CA VAL A 42 -14.45 -13.50 4.53
C VAL A 42 -15.90 -13.64 5.00
N PHE A 43 -16.81 -12.85 4.45
CA PHE A 43 -18.23 -12.92 4.84
C PHE A 43 -18.92 -14.20 4.39
N LEU A 44 -18.58 -14.73 3.21
CA LEU A 44 -19.07 -16.04 2.78
C LEU A 44 -18.69 -17.11 3.79
N ARG A 45 -17.47 -17.05 4.34
CA ARG A 45 -17.00 -18.03 5.32
C ARG A 45 -17.59 -17.84 6.71
N LEU A 46 -17.71 -16.60 7.19
CA LEU A 46 -18.22 -16.31 8.54
C LEU A 46 -19.74 -16.43 8.65
N PHE A 47 -20.47 -16.06 7.60
CA PHE A 47 -21.93 -15.95 7.64
C PHE A 47 -22.64 -16.89 6.64
N GLY A 48 -21.89 -17.64 5.83
CA GLY A 48 -22.45 -18.51 4.79
C GLY A 48 -23.05 -17.75 3.61
N LYS A 49 -22.81 -16.43 3.51
CA LYS A 49 -23.36 -15.55 2.47
C LYS A 49 -22.31 -14.55 2.01
N ALA A 50 -22.08 -14.49 0.70
CA ALA A 50 -21.35 -13.39 0.08
C ALA A 50 -22.28 -12.16 0.01
N PHE A 51 -21.82 -11.01 0.48
CA PHE A 51 -22.58 -9.76 0.37
C PHE A 51 -22.29 -9.05 -0.96
N PHE A 52 -21.24 -9.46 -1.65
CA PHE A 52 -20.86 -8.94 -2.95
C PHE A 52 -20.43 -10.10 -3.86
N THR A 53 -21.07 -10.20 -5.02
CA THR A 53 -20.68 -11.10 -6.11
C THR A 53 -20.28 -10.22 -7.29
N PRO A 54 -18.99 -10.07 -7.60
CA PRO A 54 -18.55 -9.17 -8.65
C PRO A 54 -19.09 -9.62 -10.01
N SER A 55 -19.53 -8.67 -10.83
CA SER A 55 -19.77 -8.95 -12.25
C SER A 55 -18.41 -9.05 -12.98
N PRO A 56 -18.36 -9.58 -14.22
CA PRO A 56 -17.09 -9.70 -14.97
C PRO A 56 -16.32 -8.38 -15.12
N ILE A 57 -17.03 -7.24 -15.14
CA ILE A 57 -16.41 -5.91 -15.20
C ILE A 57 -15.72 -5.58 -13.87
N TYR A 58 -16.37 -5.89 -12.74
CA TYR A 58 -15.77 -5.66 -11.42
C TYR A 58 -14.59 -6.61 -11.17
N GLU A 59 -14.66 -7.87 -11.60
CA GLU A 59 -13.53 -8.80 -11.55
C GLU A 59 -12.33 -8.23 -12.32
N PHE A 60 -12.55 -7.73 -13.54
CA PHE A 60 -11.48 -7.10 -14.32
C PHE A 60 -10.86 -5.88 -13.62
N ILE A 61 -11.68 -5.04 -12.98
CA ILE A 61 -11.19 -3.88 -12.22
C ILE A 61 -10.36 -4.33 -11.01
N ILE A 62 -10.81 -5.34 -10.26
CA ILE A 62 -10.09 -5.88 -9.10
C ILE A 62 -8.73 -6.43 -9.55
N THR A 63 -8.71 -7.25 -10.61
CA THR A 63 -7.45 -7.76 -11.16
C THR A 63 -6.49 -6.65 -11.59
N LEU A 64 -7.00 -5.56 -12.20
CA LEU A 64 -6.16 -4.40 -12.50
C LEU A 64 -5.59 -3.73 -11.25
N VAL A 65 -6.38 -3.65 -10.17
CA VAL A 65 -5.94 -3.13 -8.88
C VAL A 65 -4.84 -4.02 -8.28
N ASP A 66 -4.99 -5.34 -8.32
CA ASP A 66 -3.99 -6.29 -7.81
C ASP A 66 -2.66 -6.14 -8.57
N TYR A 67 -2.68 -5.88 -9.88
CA TYR A 67 -1.45 -5.60 -10.63
C TYR A 67 -0.72 -4.33 -10.16
N THR A 68 -1.40 -3.41 -9.47
CA THR A 68 -0.76 -2.24 -8.86
C THR A 68 -0.11 -2.51 -7.51
N GLU A 69 -0.33 -3.69 -6.92
CA GLU A 69 0.22 -4.12 -5.63
C GLU A 69 1.76 -4.13 -5.66
N ILE A 70 2.38 -4.70 -6.70
CA ILE A 70 3.85 -4.73 -6.84
C ILE A 70 4.45 -3.31 -6.85
N PRO A 71 3.98 -2.38 -7.71
CA PRO A 71 4.38 -0.98 -7.63
C PRO A 71 4.14 -0.35 -6.25
N ALA A 72 3.01 -0.67 -5.59
CA ALA A 72 2.65 -0.14 -4.27
C ALA A 72 3.65 -0.60 -3.19
N ILE A 73 3.99 -1.89 -3.15
CA ILE A 73 4.98 -2.49 -2.26
C ILE A 73 6.35 -1.86 -2.47
N ILE A 74 6.80 -1.72 -3.72
CA ILE A 74 8.13 -1.18 -4.04
C ILE A 74 8.23 0.29 -3.63
N THR A 75 7.28 1.11 -4.07
CA THR A 75 7.30 2.56 -3.79
C THR A 75 7.22 2.85 -2.29
N THR A 76 6.37 2.13 -1.57
CA THR A 76 6.20 2.27 -0.13
C THR A 76 7.40 1.71 0.64
N SER A 77 8.01 0.62 0.18
CA SER A 77 9.26 0.13 0.75
C SER A 77 10.39 1.16 0.63
N ILE A 78 10.53 1.81 -0.54
CA ILE A 78 11.52 2.86 -0.74
C ILE A 78 11.26 4.05 0.20
N LEU A 79 9.99 4.42 0.42
CA LEU A 79 9.60 5.47 1.37
C LEU A 79 10.11 5.16 2.79
N TYR A 80 9.80 3.99 3.34
CA TYR A 80 10.22 3.64 4.69
C TYR A 80 11.73 3.35 4.81
N LEU A 81 12.37 2.85 3.75
CA LEU A 81 13.83 2.75 3.68
C LEU A 81 14.48 4.14 3.71
N ASN A 82 13.91 5.11 3.02
CA ASN A 82 14.37 6.50 3.07
C ASN A 82 14.29 7.07 4.48
N GLU A 83 13.19 6.80 5.18
CA GLU A 83 13.01 7.21 6.58
C GLU A 83 14.04 6.59 7.49
N LEU A 84 14.22 5.26 7.45
CA LEU A 84 15.20 4.57 8.28
C LEU A 84 16.63 5.05 8.03
N ARG A 85 16.95 5.38 6.77
CA ARG A 85 18.25 5.93 6.40
C ARG A 85 18.48 7.32 7.01
N LYS A 86 17.43 8.16 7.08
CA LYS A 86 17.53 9.51 7.65
C LYS A 86 17.51 9.48 9.17
N ASN A 87 16.55 8.77 9.75
CA ASN A 87 16.37 8.62 11.19
C ASN A 87 15.86 7.21 11.48
N PHE A 88 16.64 6.44 12.24
CA PHE A 88 16.23 5.08 12.59
C PHE A 88 14.98 5.11 13.49
N ASN A 89 13.91 4.45 13.05
CA ASN A 89 12.63 4.40 13.73
C ASN A 89 12.08 2.97 13.69
N THR A 90 11.77 2.39 14.84
CA THR A 90 11.21 1.03 14.95
C THR A 90 9.87 0.90 14.24
N ARG A 91 9.09 1.98 14.14
CA ARG A 91 7.83 1.99 13.37
C ARG A 91 8.07 1.70 11.89
N SER A 92 9.04 2.37 11.27
CA SER A 92 9.36 2.18 9.86
C SER A 92 9.90 0.77 9.59
N LEU A 93 10.59 0.14 10.56
CA LEU A 93 10.95 -1.28 10.46
C LEU A 93 9.74 -2.21 10.44
N TRP A 94 8.77 -2.01 11.35
CA TRP A 94 7.55 -2.82 11.37
C TRP A 94 6.73 -2.65 10.10
N PHE A 95 6.63 -1.43 9.58
CA PHE A 95 5.94 -1.19 8.31
C PHE A 95 6.68 -1.81 7.13
N LEU A 96 8.02 -1.78 7.09
CA LEU A 96 8.75 -2.56 6.10
C LEU A 96 8.48 -4.05 6.21
N PHE A 97 8.37 -4.59 7.43
CA PHE A 97 8.01 -5.98 7.63
C PHE A 97 6.59 -6.28 7.08
N PHE A 98 5.60 -5.44 7.38
CA PHE A 98 4.22 -5.60 6.88
C PHE A 98 4.11 -5.48 5.36
N ILE A 99 4.88 -4.58 4.75
CA ILE A 99 4.92 -4.42 3.28
C ILE A 99 5.62 -5.61 2.63
N ASN A 100 6.73 -6.08 3.20
CA ASN A 100 7.49 -7.18 2.60
C ASN A 100 6.86 -8.55 2.89
N SER A 101 5.96 -8.67 3.88
CA SER A 101 5.13 -9.86 4.01
C SER A 101 4.13 -10.02 2.86
N GLN A 102 3.78 -8.94 2.14
CA GLN A 102 2.89 -9.04 0.97
C GLN A 102 3.52 -9.86 -0.17
N TRP A 103 4.85 -9.90 -0.29
CA TRP A 103 5.50 -10.83 -1.23
C TRP A 103 5.16 -12.30 -0.95
N LEU A 104 4.92 -12.65 0.31
CA LEU A 104 4.48 -13.99 0.68
C LEU A 104 3.04 -14.24 0.19
N HIS A 105 2.15 -13.25 0.30
CA HIS A 105 0.82 -13.30 -0.27
C HIS A 105 0.91 -13.52 -1.79
N ILE A 106 1.59 -12.61 -2.52
CA ILE A 106 1.71 -12.64 -3.99
C ILE A 106 2.29 -13.97 -4.52
N TYR A 107 3.38 -14.47 -3.94
CA TYR A 107 4.10 -15.61 -4.51
C TYR A 107 3.67 -16.96 -3.96
N TRP A 108 3.15 -17.02 -2.74
CA TRP A 108 2.93 -18.28 -2.04
C TRP A 108 1.47 -18.60 -1.80
N ILE A 109 0.63 -17.58 -1.56
CA ILE A 109 -0.78 -17.78 -1.23
C ILE A 109 -1.63 -16.82 -2.07
N THR A 110 -1.80 -17.16 -3.35
CA THR A 110 -2.55 -16.30 -4.28
C THR A 110 -4.05 -16.33 -4.01
N ASP A 111 -4.76 -15.32 -4.51
CA ASP A 111 -6.21 -15.26 -4.45
C ASP A 111 -6.89 -16.47 -5.07
N GLU A 112 -6.30 -17.12 -6.08
CA GLU A 112 -6.85 -18.35 -6.65
C GLU A 112 -6.88 -19.48 -5.63
N PHE A 113 -5.89 -19.58 -4.75
CA PHE A 113 -5.88 -20.57 -3.66
C PHE A 113 -6.99 -20.28 -2.65
N VAL A 114 -7.15 -19.01 -2.26
CA VAL A 114 -8.19 -18.57 -1.32
C VAL A 114 -9.59 -18.79 -1.92
N LEU A 115 -9.77 -18.47 -3.20
CA LEU A 115 -11.00 -18.70 -3.95
C LEU A 115 -11.30 -20.19 -4.13
N GLU A 116 -10.31 -21.00 -4.51
CA GLU A 116 -10.50 -22.45 -4.66
C GLU A 116 -10.95 -23.07 -3.34
N HIS A 117 -10.32 -22.70 -2.23
CA HIS A 117 -10.64 -23.28 -0.93
C HIS A 117 -11.99 -22.80 -0.35
N PHE A 118 -12.39 -21.54 -0.60
CA PHE A 118 -13.56 -20.95 0.05
C PHE A 118 -14.79 -20.78 -0.85
N THR A 119 -14.64 -20.80 -2.17
CA THR A 119 -15.76 -20.62 -3.11
C THR A 119 -16.02 -21.86 -3.98
N ARG A 120 -15.00 -22.61 -4.40
CA ARG A 120 -15.18 -23.78 -5.27
C ARG A 120 -15.04 -25.09 -4.48
N HIS A 121 -16.14 -25.84 -4.33
CA HIS A 121 -16.17 -27.12 -3.61
C HIS A 121 -15.47 -28.28 -4.38
N VAL A 122 -14.49 -28.01 -5.24
CA VAL A 122 -14.01 -28.95 -6.25
C VAL A 122 -12.51 -29.19 -6.08
N GLY A 123 -12.16 -30.18 -5.26
CA GLY A 123 -10.84 -30.82 -5.29
C GLY A 123 -10.11 -30.87 -3.93
N PRO A 124 -9.27 -31.89 -3.69
CA PRO A 124 -8.41 -31.93 -2.52
C PRO A 124 -7.31 -30.88 -2.70
N SER A 125 -7.54 -29.69 -2.17
CA SER A 125 -6.50 -28.69 -2.05
C SER A 125 -5.36 -29.25 -1.21
N ILE A 126 -4.14 -29.17 -1.74
CA ILE A 126 -2.92 -29.77 -1.14
C ILE A 126 -2.49 -28.99 0.12
N LEU A 127 -2.99 -27.76 0.31
CA LEU A 127 -2.59 -26.90 1.42
C LEU A 127 -3.70 -26.75 2.49
N PRO A 128 -3.33 -26.60 3.78
CA PRO A 128 -4.30 -26.50 4.87
C PRO A 128 -5.15 -25.22 4.86
N VAL A 129 -6.38 -25.31 5.37
CA VAL A 129 -7.33 -24.18 5.51
C VAL A 129 -6.75 -22.98 6.29
N TRP A 130 -5.90 -23.24 7.28
CA TRP A 130 -5.31 -22.19 8.10
C TRP A 130 -4.39 -21.26 7.30
N LEU A 131 -3.79 -21.75 6.20
CA LEU A 131 -2.93 -20.92 5.33
C LEU A 131 -3.73 -19.78 4.68
N ALA A 132 -4.97 -20.05 4.27
CA ALA A 132 -5.82 -19.03 3.64
C ALA A 132 -6.19 -17.91 4.63
N TRP A 133 -6.36 -18.24 5.92
CA TRP A 133 -6.53 -17.22 6.96
C TRP A 133 -5.26 -16.40 7.21
N VAL A 134 -4.09 -17.01 7.05
CA VAL A 134 -2.81 -16.29 7.16
C VAL A 134 -2.63 -15.32 5.98
N ALA A 135 -3.02 -15.71 4.77
CA ALA A 135 -3.00 -14.80 3.61
C ALA A 135 -3.92 -13.59 3.82
N ILE A 136 -5.18 -13.84 4.20
CA ILE A 136 -6.11 -12.76 4.55
C ILE A 136 -5.50 -11.86 5.64
N PHE A 137 -4.91 -12.45 6.69
CA PHE A 137 -4.28 -11.64 7.74
C PHE A 137 -3.14 -10.75 7.20
N ILE A 138 -2.33 -11.26 6.27
CA ILE A 138 -1.26 -10.50 5.62
C ILE A 138 -1.83 -9.30 4.85
N ASP A 139 -2.92 -9.47 4.09
CA ASP A 139 -3.57 -8.36 3.35
C ASP A 139 -4.08 -7.28 4.32
N TYR A 140 -4.60 -7.69 5.47
CA TYR A 140 -5.06 -6.76 6.50
C TYR A 140 -3.90 -6.00 7.20
N LEU A 141 -2.65 -6.49 7.14
CA LEU A 141 -1.48 -5.74 7.63
C LEU A 141 -1.17 -4.50 6.79
N GLU A 142 -1.77 -4.37 5.60
CA GLU A 142 -1.64 -3.17 4.78
C GLU A 142 -2.36 -1.96 5.39
N LEU A 143 -3.49 -2.16 6.07
CA LEU A 143 -4.29 -1.07 6.65
C LEU A 143 -3.50 -0.05 7.49
N PRO A 144 -2.67 -0.45 8.48
CA PRO A 144 -1.86 0.51 9.24
C PRO A 144 -0.85 1.26 8.37
N VAL A 145 -0.34 0.62 7.30
CA VAL A 145 0.61 1.22 6.37
C VAL A 145 -0.10 2.23 5.45
N ILE A 146 -1.30 1.90 4.95
CA ILE A 146 -2.18 2.82 4.18
C ILE A 146 -2.44 4.07 5.00
N TYR A 147 -2.86 3.90 6.26
CA TYR A 147 -3.14 5.04 7.13
C TYR A 147 -1.93 5.94 7.36
N ASP A 148 -0.76 5.36 7.66
CA ASP A 148 0.46 6.15 7.92
C ASP A 148 0.97 6.87 6.65
N THR A 149 0.95 6.21 5.50
CA THR A 149 1.35 6.81 4.22
C THR A 149 0.42 7.95 3.79
N LEU A 150 -0.90 7.77 3.91
CA LEU A 150 -1.88 8.84 3.68
C LEU A 150 -1.65 10.02 4.62
N LYS A 151 -1.47 9.75 5.92
CA LYS A 151 -1.21 10.80 6.92
C LYS A 151 0.03 11.61 6.57
N LYS A 152 1.11 10.94 6.15
CA LYS A 152 2.35 11.59 5.71
C LYS A 152 2.15 12.42 4.45
N PHE A 153 1.40 11.92 3.49
CA PHE A 153 1.08 12.66 2.28
C PHE A 153 0.34 13.96 2.61
N PHE A 154 -0.73 13.90 3.41
CA PHE A 154 -1.46 15.10 3.83
C PHE A 154 -0.59 16.07 4.64
N HIS A 155 0.30 15.55 5.48
CA HIS A 155 1.24 16.39 6.22
C HIS A 155 2.22 17.12 5.28
N SER A 156 2.79 16.42 4.28
CA SER A 156 3.69 17.03 3.29
C SER A 156 3.02 18.11 2.45
N LEU A 157 1.75 17.91 2.06
CA LEU A 157 0.97 18.93 1.36
C LEU A 157 0.75 20.19 2.21
N SER A 158 0.49 20.02 3.51
CA SER A 158 0.31 21.14 4.43
C SER A 158 1.60 21.93 4.65
N GLU A 159 2.75 21.27 4.75
CA GLU A 159 4.05 21.94 4.94
C GLU A 159 4.50 22.68 3.67
N ASP A 160 4.34 22.06 2.50
CA ASP A 160 4.68 22.70 1.22
C ASP A 160 3.79 23.93 0.97
N GLY A 161 2.48 23.82 1.20
CA GLY A 161 1.55 24.93 1.05
C GLY A 161 1.83 26.09 2.00
N LEU A 162 2.24 25.80 3.25
CA LEU A 162 2.64 26.82 4.21
C LEU A 162 3.93 27.53 3.77
N THR A 163 4.88 26.77 3.25
CA THR A 163 6.18 27.30 2.81
C THR A 163 6.01 28.24 1.62
N SER A 164 5.19 27.86 0.63
CA SER A 164 4.86 28.72 -0.51
C SER A 164 4.16 30.01 -0.09
N ALA A 165 3.21 29.95 0.85
CA ALA A 165 2.53 31.14 1.35
C ALA A 165 3.48 32.09 2.11
N LEU A 166 4.45 31.54 2.85
CA LEU A 166 5.47 32.36 3.54
C LEU A 166 6.46 33.00 2.57
N GLU A 167 6.79 32.34 1.45
CA GLU A 167 7.62 32.93 0.39
C GLU A 167 6.90 34.10 -0.30
N GLU A 168 5.62 33.96 -0.64
CA GLU A 168 4.81 35.04 -1.21
C GLU A 168 4.76 36.26 -0.29
N LEU A 169 4.50 36.06 1.01
CA LEU A 169 4.48 37.14 2.00
C LEU A 169 5.85 37.83 2.16
N LYS A 170 6.95 37.08 2.02
CA LYS A 170 8.30 37.62 2.12
C LYS A 170 8.68 38.41 0.88
N GLU A 171 8.29 37.94 -0.31
CA GLU A 171 8.46 38.69 -1.56
C GLU A 171 7.66 39.99 -1.54
N GLU A 172 6.39 39.94 -1.10
CA GLU A 172 5.53 41.11 -0.94
C GLU A 172 6.11 42.14 0.04
N GLN A 173 6.70 41.72 1.15
CA GLN A 173 7.39 42.64 2.08
C GLN A 173 8.72 43.17 1.56
N SER A 174 9.42 42.42 0.69
CA SER A 174 10.71 42.83 0.11
C SER A 174 10.60 43.75 -1.11
N GLY A 175 9.42 43.79 -1.75
CA GLY A 175 9.13 44.66 -2.90
C GLY A 175 8.62 46.07 -2.55
N ILE A 176 8.54 46.43 -1.26
CA ILE A 176 8.05 47.73 -0.76
C ILE A 176 9.22 48.66 -0.37
N LEU A 177 10.43 48.47 -0.91
CA LEU A 177 11.59 49.36 -0.79
C LEU A 177 12.05 49.86 -2.15
#